data_AF-A0A2D9Q372-F1
#
_entry.id   AF-A0A2D9Q372-F1
#
_cell.length_a   1.000
_cell.length_b   1.000
_cell.length_c   1.000
_cell.angle_alpha   90.00
_cell.angle_beta   90.00
_cell.angle_gamma   90.00
#
_symmetry.space_group_name_H-M   'P 1'
#
loop_
_entity.id
_entity.type
_entity.pdbx_description
1 polymer ?
#
loop_
_entity_poly.entity_id
_entity_poly.type
_entity_poly.pdbx_seq_one_letter_code
_entity_poly.pdbx_strand_id
1 'polypeptide(L)'
;MARPTLAERLSALDQPDHATDASAIWNSVRPLLVLGRIIMVGFIIIVGEVFDDVRMAGLTIGVWALILGIPLFLLISAVITYVDRLVRGEEETPP
;
A
#
# COMPACT_ATOMS: atom_id res chain seq x y z
N MET A 1 9.64 48.33 1.52
CA MET A 1 9.62 47.04 0.78
C MET A 1 10.95 46.36 1.02
N ALA A 2 11.05 45.53 2.06
CA ALA A 2 12.28 44.82 2.41
C ALA A 2 12.46 43.61 1.48
N ARG A 3 13.64 43.47 0.87
CA ARG A 3 13.98 42.32 0.04
C ARG A 3 14.05 41.08 0.94
N PRO A 4 13.42 39.94 0.59
CA PRO A 4 13.59 38.71 1.36
C PRO A 4 15.07 38.36 1.38
N THR A 5 15.57 38.06 2.57
CA THR A 5 17.01 37.89 2.80
C THR A 5 17.49 36.55 2.24
N LEU A 6 18.78 36.44 1.88
CA LEU A 6 19.33 35.20 1.32
C LEU A 6 19.12 33.98 2.23
N ALA A 7 19.03 34.19 3.55
CA ALA A 7 18.70 33.16 4.53
C ALA A 7 17.28 32.59 4.33
N GLU A 8 16.33 33.43 3.94
CA GLU A 8 14.93 33.07 3.68
C GLU A 8 14.80 32.26 2.38
N ARG A 9 15.64 32.56 1.39
CA ARG A 9 15.77 31.78 0.15
C ARG A 9 16.48 30.45 0.34
N LEU A 10 17.48 30.38 1.22
CA LEU A 10 18.15 29.13 1.61
C LEU A 10 17.21 28.24 2.43
N SER A 11 16.44 28.81 3.36
CA SER A 11 15.42 28.08 4.13
C SER A 11 14.27 27.55 3.27
N ALA A 12 13.93 28.23 2.17
CA ALA A 12 12.93 27.76 1.21
C ALA A 12 13.46 26.66 0.25
N LEU A 13 14.78 26.55 0.10
CA LEU A 13 15.44 25.48 -0.70
C LEU A 13 15.77 24.24 0.14
N ASP A 14 15.81 24.38 1.46
CA ASP A 14 15.94 23.26 2.42
C ASP A 14 14.59 22.58 2.71
N GLN A 15 13.50 23.10 2.12
CA GLN A 15 12.17 22.54 2.24
C GLN A 15 12.07 21.26 1.39
N PRO A 16 11.71 20.12 1.99
CA PRO A 16 12.04 18.81 1.45
C PRO A 16 11.13 18.44 0.27
N ASP A 17 11.66 18.51 -0.95
CA ASP A 17 11.01 17.98 -2.16
C ASP A 17 10.68 16.47 -2.04
N HIS A 18 11.39 15.75 -1.18
CA HIS A 18 11.22 14.30 -0.98
C HIS A 18 9.84 13.88 -0.44
N ALA A 19 9.16 14.72 0.36
CA ALA A 19 7.83 14.41 0.87
C ALA A 19 6.76 14.45 -0.25
N THR A 20 6.96 15.30 -1.26
CA THR A 20 6.06 15.40 -2.43
C THR A 20 6.22 14.21 -3.37
N ASP A 21 7.45 13.73 -3.56
CA ASP A 21 7.70 12.57 -4.43
C ASP A 21 7.16 11.26 -3.83
N ALA A 22 7.37 11.04 -2.53
CA ALA A 22 6.89 9.83 -1.84
C ALA A 22 5.37 9.73 -1.84
N SER A 23 4.66 10.84 -1.60
CA SER A 23 3.20 10.91 -1.64
C SER A 23 2.64 10.68 -3.05
N ALA A 24 3.30 11.22 -4.09
CA ALA A 24 2.93 10.99 -5.48
C ALA A 24 3.08 9.52 -5.91
N ILE A 25 4.18 8.86 -5.51
CA ILE A 25 4.39 7.43 -5.75
C ILE A 25 3.33 6.63 -5.00
N TRP A 26 3.06 6.95 -3.73
CA TRP A 26 2.07 6.23 -2.94
C TRP A 26 0.66 6.32 -3.52
N ASN A 27 0.25 7.50 -4.00
CA ASN A 27 -1.03 7.70 -4.68
C ASN A 27 -1.18 6.83 -5.93
N SER A 28 -0.08 6.50 -6.60
CA SER A 28 -0.08 5.61 -7.77
C SER A 28 -0.11 4.12 -7.37
N VAL A 29 0.61 3.75 -6.30
CA VAL A 29 0.73 2.36 -5.84
C VAL A 29 -0.52 1.89 -5.08
N ARG A 30 -1.13 2.75 -4.25
CA ARG A 30 -2.32 2.44 -3.46
C ARG A 30 -3.44 1.79 -4.28
N PRO A 31 -3.91 2.35 -5.41
CA PRO A 31 -4.97 1.73 -6.21
C PRO A 31 -4.54 0.37 -6.81
N LEU A 32 -3.26 0.21 -7.15
CA LEU A 32 -2.75 -1.08 -7.64
C LEU A 32 -2.80 -2.16 -6.55
N LEU A 33 -2.45 -1.83 -5.31
CA LEU A 33 -2.56 -2.75 -4.17
C LEU A 33 -4.03 -3.10 -3.87
N VAL A 34 -4.94 -2.12 -3.97
CA VAL A 34 -6.38 -2.36 -3.81
C VAL A 34 -6.90 -3.28 -4.91
N LEU A 35 -6.53 -3.04 -6.17
CA LEU A 35 -6.91 -3.88 -7.30
C LEU A 35 -6.33 -5.30 -7.16
N GLY A 36 -5.08 -5.41 -6.70
CA GLY A 36 -4.44 -6.68 -6.41
C GLY A 36 -5.23 -7.54 -5.44
N ARG A 37 -5.89 -6.93 -4.44
CA ARG A 37 -6.78 -7.68 -3.51
C ARG A 37 -8.00 -8.26 -4.22
N ILE A 38 -8.61 -7.52 -5.14
CA ILE A 38 -9.76 -7.99 -5.93
C ILE A 38 -9.33 -9.19 -6.79
N ILE A 39 -8.19 -9.05 -7.48
CA ILE A 39 -7.61 -10.12 -8.30
C ILE A 39 -7.30 -11.35 -7.45
N MET A 40 -6.70 -11.16 -6.28
CA MET A 40 -6.36 -12.26 -5.36
C MET A 40 -7.59 -13.03 -4.92
N VAL A 41 -8.68 -12.33 -4.55
CA VAL A 41 -9.94 -13.00 -4.19
C VAL A 41 -10.49 -13.79 -5.38
N GLY A 42 -10.48 -13.21 -6.58
CA GLY A 42 -10.86 -13.92 -7.81
C GLY A 42 -9.99 -15.16 -8.04
N PHE A 43 -8.69 -15.06 -7.81
CA PHE A 43 -7.75 -16.17 -7.95
C PHE A 43 -8.01 -17.30 -6.94
N ILE A 44 -8.31 -16.96 -5.69
CA ILE A 44 -8.69 -17.94 -4.66
C ILE A 44 -9.94 -18.71 -5.09
N ILE A 45 -10.94 -18.02 -5.64
CA ILE A 45 -12.17 -18.66 -6.13
C ILE A 45 -11.85 -19.60 -7.31
N ILE A 46 -11.10 -19.12 -8.31
CA ILE A 46 -10.75 -19.91 -9.48
C ILE A 46 -9.94 -21.14 -9.09
N VAL A 47 -8.92 -20.99 -8.24
CA VAL A 47 -8.09 -22.10 -7.77
C VAL A 47 -8.91 -23.07 -6.91
N GLY A 48 -9.82 -22.57 -6.09
CA GLY A 48 -10.73 -23.40 -5.31
C GLY A 48 -11.61 -24.27 -6.20
N GLU A 49 -12.19 -23.68 -7.24
CA GLU A 49 -13.08 -24.37 -8.18
C GLU A 49 -12.33 -25.38 -9.06
N VAL A 50 -11.21 -24.96 -9.66
CA VAL A 50 -10.45 -25.79 -10.61
C VAL A 50 -9.80 -27.00 -9.93
N PHE A 51 -9.45 -26.87 -8.65
CA PHE A 51 -8.74 -27.90 -7.90
C PHE A 51 -9.57 -28.49 -6.74
N ASP A 52 -10.90 -28.40 -6.82
CA ASP A 52 -11.79 -28.88 -5.73
C ASP A 52 -11.61 -30.37 -5.42
N ASP A 53 -11.39 -31.18 -6.46
CA ASP A 53 -11.16 -32.63 -6.32
C ASP A 53 -9.76 -32.97 -5.76
N VAL A 54 -8.82 -32.02 -5.77
CA VAL A 54 -7.45 -32.25 -5.31
C VAL A 54 -7.35 -31.91 -3.84
N ARG A 55 -6.89 -32.89 -3.05
CA ARG A 55 -6.65 -32.73 -1.62
C ARG A 55 -5.16 -32.81 -1.32
N MET A 56 -4.65 -31.81 -0.63
CA MET A 56 -3.28 -31.76 -0.12
C MET A 56 -3.31 -31.75 1.41
N ALA A 57 -2.59 -32.68 2.04
CA ALA A 57 -2.58 -32.85 3.50
C ALA A 57 -3.99 -32.97 4.13
N GLY A 58 -4.93 -33.60 3.40
CA GLY A 58 -6.32 -33.81 3.85
C GLY A 58 -7.27 -32.62 3.65
N LEU A 59 -6.76 -31.46 3.21
CA LEU A 59 -7.53 -30.26 2.91
C LEU A 59 -7.62 -30.03 1.40
N THR A 60 -8.70 -29.41 0.92
CA THR A 60 -8.79 -29.04 -0.50
C THR A 60 -7.81 -27.91 -0.82
N ILE A 61 -7.39 -27.81 -2.08
CA ILE A 61 -6.52 -26.71 -2.52
C ILE A 61 -7.20 -25.35 -2.30
N GLY A 62 -8.52 -25.27 -2.42
CA GLY A 62 -9.28 -24.06 -2.07
C GLY A 62 -9.12 -23.63 -0.61
N VAL A 63 -9.13 -24.58 0.33
CA VAL A 63 -8.90 -24.29 1.76
C VAL A 63 -7.47 -23.80 1.98
N TRP A 64 -6.47 -24.38 1.32
CA TRP A 64 -5.09 -23.87 1.37
C TRP A 64 -4.96 -22.45 0.81
N ALA A 65 -5.67 -22.15 -0.28
CA ALA A 65 -5.73 -20.81 -0.85
C ALA A 65 -6.35 -19.80 0.12
N LEU A 66 -7.34 -20.20 0.93
CA LEU A 66 -7.90 -19.36 2.00
C LEU A 66 -6.92 -19.18 3.16
N ILE A 67 -6.27 -20.26 3.60
CA ILE A 67 -5.27 -20.23 4.69
C ILE A 67 -4.13 -19.26 4.37
N LEU A 68 -3.69 -19.21 3.11
CA LEU A 68 -2.63 -18.27 2.68
C LEU A 68 -3.18 -16.90 2.27
N GLY A 69 -4.34 -16.88 1.61
CA GLY A 69 -4.95 -15.68 1.05
C GLY A 69 -5.46 -14.70 2.09
N ILE A 70 -6.05 -15.19 3.19
CA ILE A 70 -6.57 -14.32 4.26
C ILE A 70 -5.43 -13.58 4.97
N PRO A 71 -4.35 -14.24 5.46
CA PRO A 71 -3.19 -13.53 6.01
C PRO A 71 -2.57 -12.54 5.03
N LEU A 72 -2.46 -12.90 3.74
CA LEU A 72 -1.93 -12.01 2.72
C LEU A 72 -2.84 -10.78 2.50
N PHE A 73 -4.15 -10.96 2.51
CA PHE A 73 -5.12 -9.87 2.43
C PHE A 73 -4.95 -8.88 3.59
N LEU A 74 -4.80 -9.41 4.81
CA LEU A 74 -4.59 -8.62 6.01
C LEU A 74 -3.22 -7.92 5.96
N LEU A 75 -2.18 -8.59 5.49
CA LEU A 75 -0.85 -8.01 5.32
C LEU A 75 -0.87 -6.82 4.36
N ILE A 76 -1.47 -6.98 3.17
CA ILE A 76 -1.60 -5.88 2.20
C ILE A 76 -2.42 -4.74 2.82
N SER A 77 -3.50 -5.06 3.52
CA SER A 77 -4.34 -4.05 4.18
C SER A 77 -3.56 -3.28 5.25
N ALA A 78 -2.78 -3.98 6.08
CA ALA A 78 -1.93 -3.38 7.10
C ALA A 78 -0.83 -2.51 6.48
N VAL A 79 -0.19 -2.96 5.39
CA VAL A 79 0.80 -2.17 4.64
C VAL A 79 0.17 -0.89 4.10
N ILE A 80 -1.01 -0.99 3.47
CA ILE A 80 -1.72 0.21 2.98
C ILE A 80 -2.00 1.18 4.13
N THR A 81 -2.54 0.70 5.25
CA THR A 81 -2.84 1.55 6.40
C THR A 81 -1.58 2.17 7.02
N TYR A 82 -0.50 1.40 7.12
CA TYR A 82 0.76 1.86 7.69
C TYR A 82 1.40 2.95 6.84
N VAL A 83 1.51 2.73 5.52
CA VAL A 83 2.09 3.72 4.61
C VAL A 83 1.18 4.94 4.45
N ASP A 84 -0.14 4.77 4.42
CA ASP A 84 -1.08 5.91 4.41
C ASP A 84 -0.90 6.82 5.63
N ARG A 85 -0.65 6.22 6.81
CA ARG A 85 -0.33 6.98 8.03
C ARG A 85 1.03 7.66 7.97
N LEU A 86 2.04 6.98 7.43
CA LEU A 86 3.38 7.54 7.31
C LEU A 86 3.39 8.74 6.35
N VAL A 87 2.76 8.61 5.19
CA VAL A 87 2.68 9.67 4.18
C VAL A 87 1.85 10.87 4.68
N ARG A 88 0.72 10.64 5.34
CA ARG A 88 -0.09 11.72 5.92
C ARG A 88 0.55 12.42 7.12
N GLY A 89 1.34 11.70 7.91
CA GLY A 89 2.06 12.27 9.05
C GLY A 89 3.07 13.35 8.65
N GLU A 90 3.57 13.31 7.40
CA GLU A 90 4.44 14.36 6.86
C GLU A 90 3.67 15.63 6.46
N GLU A 91 2.36 15.54 6.17
CA GLU A 91 1.52 16.69 5.77
C GLU A 91 1.04 17.55 6.96
N GLU A 92 1.00 16.98 8.18
CA GLU A 92 0.44 17.63 9.37
C GLU A 92 1.45 18.41 10.24
N THR A 93 2.72 18.52 9.85
CA THR A 93 3.68 19.34 10.60
C THR A 93 3.45 20.83 10.26
N PRO A 94 2.91 21.68 11.17
CA PRO A 94 2.70 23.09 10.87
C PRO A 94 4.04 23.83 10.85
N PRO A 95 4.15 24.95 10.10
CA PRO A 95 5.35 25.79 10.04
C PRO A 95 5.69 26.46 11.37
#